data_AF-A0A915Z0N5-F1
#
_entry.id   AF-A0A915Z0N5-F1
#
_cell.length_a   1.000
_cell.length_b   1.000
_cell.length_c   1.000
_cell.angle_alpha   90.00
_cell.angle_beta   90.00
_cell.angle_gamma   90.00
#
_symmetry.space_group_name_H-M   'P 1'
#
loop_
_entity.id
_entity.type
_entity.pdbx_description
1 polymer ?
#
loop_
_entity_poly.entity_id
_entity_poly.type
_entity_poly.pdbx_seq_one_letter_code
_entity_poly.pdbx_strand_id
1 'polypeptide(L)'
;MLTSIITANTPRDINYTNKIDNKEVMRPMTDPEIRGIISDGIIAGTDSTANTISFIVYYLAHYPDVKKKMLNEIDRIFQDDKTRPITENDIHNLKRLSMAN
;
A
#
# COMPACT_ATOMS: atom_id res chain seq x y z
N MET A 1 4.37 -3.88 9.62
CA MET A 1 5.34 -4.95 9.32
C MET A 1 6.75 -4.40 9.13
N LEU A 2 7.03 -3.57 8.11
CA LEU A 2 8.38 -3.03 7.85
C LEU A 2 8.94 -2.21 9.04
N THR A 3 8.14 -1.30 9.61
CA THR A 3 8.55 -0.51 10.78
C THR A 3 8.98 -1.40 11.94
N SER A 4 8.23 -2.47 12.23
CA SER A 4 8.55 -3.43 13.29
C SER A 4 9.85 -4.20 13.02
N ILE A 5 10.14 -4.50 11.75
CA ILE A 5 11.39 -5.18 11.34
C ILE A 5 12.58 -4.25 11.54
N ILE A 6 12.50 -3.00 11.06
CA ILE A 6 13.63 -2.06 11.14
C ILE A 6 13.89 -1.56 12.57
N THR A 7 12.84 -1.49 13.41
CA THR A 7 13.01 -1.07 14.81
C THR A 7 13.35 -2.23 15.74
N ALA A 8 13.26 -3.49 15.28
CA ALA A 8 13.56 -4.66 16.09
C ALA A 8 14.96 -4.56 16.72
N ASN A 9 15.02 -4.87 18.02
CA ASN A 9 16.26 -4.82 18.81
C ASN A 9 16.90 -3.43 18.90
N THR A 10 16.15 -2.37 18.60
CA THR A 10 16.52 -0.98 18.90
C THR A 10 15.68 -0.46 20.06
N PRO A 11 16.05 0.66 20.70
CA PRO A 11 15.20 1.30 21.72
C PRO A 11 13.80 1.73 21.22
N ARG A 12 13.54 1.68 19.90
CA ARG A 12 12.22 1.93 19.31
C ARG A 12 11.36 0.66 19.20
N ASP A 13 11.87 -0.50 19.61
CA ASP A 13 11.12 -1.75 19.71
C ASP A 13 10.22 -1.71 20.96
N ILE A 14 8.92 -1.95 20.79
CA ILE A 14 7.94 -1.97 21.89
C ILE A 14 8.26 -3.05 22.95
N ASN A 15 9.02 -4.08 22.57
CA ASN A 15 9.42 -5.18 23.46
C ASN A 15 10.88 -5.06 23.92
N TYR A 16 11.54 -3.93 23.70
CA TYR A 16 12.98 -3.77 23.96
C TYR A 16 13.35 -4.08 25.42
N THR A 17 12.59 -3.55 26.38
CA THR A 17 12.84 -3.77 27.82
C THR A 17 12.71 -5.24 28.21
N ASN A 18 11.64 -5.91 27.76
CA ASN A 18 11.41 -7.33 28.03
C ASN A 18 12.53 -8.21 27.44
N LYS A 19 13.02 -7.86 26.25
CA LYS A 19 14.15 -8.57 25.62
C LYS A 19 15.46 -8.36 26.38
N ILE A 20 15.69 -7.17 26.94
CA ILE A 20 16.86 -6.90 27.79
C ILE A 20 16.80 -7.77 29.05
N ASP A 21 15.65 -7.77 29.73
CA ASP A 21 15.44 -8.54 30.96
C ASP A 21 15.63 -10.05 30.72
N ASN A 22 15.13 -10.56 29.60
CA ASN A 22 15.29 -11.96 29.19
C ASN A 22 16.64 -12.27 28.52
N LYS A 23 17.53 -11.28 28.35
CA LYS A 23 18.81 -11.40 27.61
C LYS A 23 18.66 -11.91 26.17
N GLU A 24 17.57 -11.57 25.51
CA GLU A 24 17.23 -11.96 24.13
C GLU A 24 17.54 -10.87 23.09
N VAL A 25 18.24 -9.80 23.47
CA VAL A 25 18.56 -8.71 22.54
C VAL A 25 19.62 -9.14 21.53
N MET A 26 19.22 -9.22 20.26
CA MET A 26 20.13 -9.38 19.13
C MET A 26 20.64 -8.01 18.65
N ARG A 27 21.61 -7.99 17.73
CA ARG A 27 22.02 -6.73 17.10
C ARG A 27 20.87 -6.12 16.27
N PRO A 28 20.79 -4.78 16.18
CA PRO A 28 20.00 -4.11 15.15
C PRO A 28 20.45 -4.49 13.74
N MET A 29 19.56 -4.27 12.77
CA MET A 29 19.93 -4.27 11.37
C MET A 29 20.95 -3.16 11.06
N THR A 30 21.86 -3.44 10.13
CA THR A 30 22.79 -2.46 9.55
C THR A 30 22.12 -1.70 8.41
N ASP A 31 22.63 -0.51 8.08
CA ASP A 31 22.09 0.30 6.98
C ASP A 31 22.00 -0.43 5.62
N PRO A 32 23.00 -1.27 5.22
CA PRO A 32 22.88 -2.07 4.00
C PRO A 32 21.75 -3.10 4.06
N GLU A 33 21.52 -3.74 5.21
CA GLU A 33 20.43 -4.71 5.39
C GLU A 33 19.06 -4.01 5.34
N ILE A 34 18.94 -2.83 5.96
CA ILE A 34 17.72 -2.01 5.91
C ILE A 34 17.43 -1.61 4.47
N ARG A 35 18.44 -1.14 3.73
CA ARG A 35 18.28 -0.81 2.30
C ARG A 35 17.84 -2.02 1.50
N GLY A 36 18.44 -3.19 1.75
CA GLY A 36 18.08 -4.45 1.09
C GLY A 36 16.61 -4.81 1.26
N ILE A 37 16.09 -4.78 2.49
CA ILE A 37 14.66 -5.08 2.75
C ILE A 37 13.73 -4.06 2.11
N ILE A 38 14.09 -2.77 2.14
CA ILE A 38 13.29 -1.73 1.46
C ILE A 38 13.24 -2.00 -0.04
N SER A 39 14.39 -2.29 -0.66
CA SER A 39 14.46 -2.62 -2.09
C SER A 39 13.66 -3.87 -2.44
N ASP A 40 13.77 -4.93 -1.65
CA ASP A 40 13.04 -6.18 -1.83
C ASP A 40 11.52 -5.95 -1.80
N GLY A 41 11.03 -5.21 -0.80
CA GLY A 41 9.61 -4.85 -0.69
C GLY A 41 9.08 -4.05 -1.88
N ILE A 42 9.88 -3.12 -2.42
CA ILE A 42 9.50 -2.35 -3.61
C ILE A 42 9.47 -3.26 -4.85
N ILE A 43 10.51 -4.07 -5.07
CA ILE A 43 10.61 -4.94 -6.24
C ILE A 43 9.46 -5.97 -6.24
N ALA A 44 9.22 -6.64 -5.12
CA ALA A 44 8.15 -7.61 -4.98
C ALA A 44 6.75 -7.00 -5.23
N GLY A 45 6.54 -5.75 -4.81
CA GLY A 45 5.28 -5.03 -5.02
C GLY A 45 5.11 -4.45 -6.43
N THR A 46 6.20 -4.15 -7.14
CA THR A 46 6.16 -3.42 -8.41
C THR A 46 5.52 -4.24 -9.52
N ASP A 47 6.06 -5.43 -9.81
CA ASP A 47 5.59 -6.25 -10.93
C ASP A 47 4.16 -6.73 -10.73
N SER A 48 3.83 -7.15 -9.50
CA SER A 48 2.49 -7.62 -9.15
C SER A 48 1.44 -6.52 -9.26
N THR A 49 1.74 -5.30 -8.80
CA THR A 49 0.84 -4.15 -8.91
C THR A 49 0.71 -3.68 -10.36
N ALA A 50 1.81 -3.63 -11.11
CA ALA A 50 1.79 -3.26 -12.53
C ALA A 50 0.94 -4.23 -13.36
N ASN A 51 1.07 -5.53 -13.11
CA ASN A 51 0.24 -6.55 -13.77
C ASN A 51 -1.23 -6.40 -13.38
N THR A 52 -1.52 -6.16 -12.10
CA THR A 52 -2.89 -5.95 -11.62
C THR A 52 -3.55 -4.76 -12.32
N ILE A 53 -2.86 -3.61 -12.39
CA ILE A 53 -3.36 -2.42 -13.11
C ILE A 53 -3.53 -2.74 -14.60
N SER A 54 -2.60 -3.48 -15.20
CA SER A 54 -2.70 -3.88 -16.61
C SER A 54 -3.95 -4.72 -16.87
N PHE A 55 -4.26 -5.68 -16.00
CA PHE A 55 -5.50 -6.46 -16.08
C PHE A 55 -6.75 -5.57 -15.90
N ILE A 56 -6.75 -4.67 -14.92
CA ILE A 56 -7.87 -3.72 -14.73
C ILE A 56 -8.13 -2.93 -16.03
N VAL A 57 -7.09 -2.36 -16.63
CA VAL A 57 -7.21 -1.60 -17.89
C VAL A 57 -7.72 -2.50 -19.02
N TYR A 58 -7.18 -3.72 -19.14
CA TYR A 58 -7.63 -4.70 -20.13
C TYR A 58 -9.13 -4.99 -20.00
N TYR A 59 -9.62 -5.29 -18.80
CA TYR A 59 -11.03 -5.56 -18.57
C TYR A 59 -11.90 -4.32 -18.83
N LEU A 60 -11.49 -3.13 -18.38
CA LEU A 60 -12.24 -1.90 -18.66
C LEU A 60 -12.35 -1.59 -20.17
N ALA A 61 -11.37 -1.98 -20.98
CA ALA A 61 -11.42 -1.83 -22.42
C ALA A 61 -12.44 -2.78 -23.08
N HIS A 62 -12.61 -3.99 -22.54
CA HIS A 62 -13.52 -5.02 -23.07
C HIS A 62 -14.96 -4.91 -22.52
N TYR A 63 -15.17 -4.18 -21.41
CA TYR A 63 -16.47 -4.01 -20.77
C TYR A 63 -16.86 -2.53 -20.66
N PRO A 64 -17.35 -1.90 -21.76
CA PRO A 64 -17.62 -0.46 -21.82
C PRO A 64 -18.65 0.01 -20.78
N ASP A 65 -19.63 -0.82 -20.46
CA ASP A 65 -20.67 -0.50 -19.47
C ASP A 65 -20.09 -0.40 -18.05
N VAL A 66 -19.11 -1.25 -17.72
CA VAL A 66 -18.40 -1.23 -16.45
C VAL A 66 -17.52 0.02 -16.37
N LYS A 67 -16.78 0.31 -17.44
CA LYS A 67 -15.98 1.54 -17.56
C LYS A 67 -16.83 2.80 -17.40
N LYS A 68 -18.00 2.88 -18.05
CA LYS A 68 -18.91 4.03 -17.92
C LYS A 68 -19.41 4.20 -16.49
N LYS A 69 -19.81 3.11 -15.83
CA LYS A 69 -20.24 3.15 -14.42
C LYS A 69 -19.14 3.65 -13.49
N MET A 70 -17.91 3.18 -13.68
CA MET A 70 -16.74 3.59 -12.91
C MET A 70 -16.46 5.10 -13.08
N LEU A 71 -16.42 5.59 -14.33
CA LEU A 71 -16.19 7.01 -14.60
C LEU A 71 -17.29 7.88 -14.00
N ASN A 72 -18.56 7.50 -14.14
CA ASN A 72 -19.68 8.24 -13.53
C ASN A 72 -19.59 8.32 -12.00
N GLU A 73 -19.04 7.29 -11.34
CA GLU A 73 -18.84 7.29 -9.89
C GLU A 73 -17.73 8.25 -9.47
N ILE A 74 -16.62 8.26 -10.22
CA ILE A 74 -15.53 9.23 -10.04
C ILE A 74 -16.06 10.66 -10.28
N ASP A 75 -16.72 10.91 -11.41
CA ASP A 75 -17.25 12.23 -11.77
C ASP A 75 -18.24 12.75 -10.72
N ARG A 76 -19.05 11.87 -10.11
CA ARG A 76 -19.96 12.24 -9.02
C ARG A 76 -19.23 12.72 -7.76
N ILE A 77 -18.07 12.14 -7.44
CA ILE A 77 -17.29 12.46 -6.25
C ILE A 77 -16.42 13.70 -6.47
N PHE A 78 -15.88 13.87 -7.67
CA PHE A 78 -14.94 14.95 -7.97
C PHE A 78 -15.61 16.15 -8.67
N GLN A 79 -16.81 16.01 -9.24
CA GLN A 79 -17.64 17.09 -9.77
C GLN A 79 -16.85 18.07 -10.66
N ASP A 80 -16.06 17.53 -11.59
CA ASP A 80 -15.15 18.23 -12.51
C ASP A 80 -13.90 18.89 -11.89
N ASP A 81 -13.72 18.87 -10.58
CA ASP A 81 -12.47 19.30 -9.94
C ASP A 81 -11.39 18.22 -10.06
N LYS A 82 -10.58 18.34 -11.12
CA LYS A 82 -9.45 17.46 -11.43
C LYS A 82 -8.18 17.80 -10.64
N THR A 83 -8.22 18.84 -9.81
CA THR A 83 -7.03 19.40 -9.15
C THR A 83 -7.06 19.26 -7.63
N ARG A 84 -8.24 19.07 -7.03
CA ARG A 84 -8.32 18.83 -5.59
C ARG A 84 -7.56 17.56 -5.19
N PRO A 85 -6.88 17.57 -4.05
CA PRO A 85 -6.29 16.36 -3.48
C PRO A 85 -7.36 15.28 -3.22
N ILE A 86 -6.96 14.02 -3.41
CA ILE A 86 -7.76 12.86 -2.98
C ILE A 86 -7.66 12.75 -1.46
N THR A 87 -8.81 12.57 -0.81
CA THR A 87 -8.93 12.37 0.64
C THR A 87 -9.34 10.93 0.96
N GLU A 88 -9.14 10.50 2.20
CA GLU A 88 -9.59 9.18 2.67
C GLU A 88 -11.10 8.98 2.50
N ASN A 89 -11.88 10.04 2.73
CA ASN A 89 -13.33 10.00 2.55
C ASN A 89 -13.73 9.71 1.08
N ASP A 90 -12.93 10.15 0.09
CA ASP A 90 -13.20 9.83 -1.31
C ASP A 90 -13.10 8.33 -1.57
N ILE A 91 -12.11 7.67 -0.96
CA ILE A 91 -11.91 6.21 -1.09
C ILE A 91 -13.12 5.45 -0.53
N HIS A 92 -13.66 5.86 0.61
CA HIS A 92 -14.88 5.27 1.17
C HIS A 92 -16.13 5.47 0.32
N ASN A 93 -16.15 6.53 -0.49
CA ASN A 93 -17.27 6.84 -1.38
C ASN A 93 -17.17 6.13 -2.75
N LEU A 94 -16.00 5.58 -3.10
CA LEU A 94 -15.78 4.72 -4.28
C LEU A 94 -16.22 3.28 -4.02
N LYS A 95 -17.51 3.10 -3.69
CA LYS A 95 -18.10 1.82 -3.27
C LYS A 95 -17.99 0.69 -4.30
N ARG A 96 -17.94 0.97 -5.61
CA ARG A 96 -17.83 -0.10 -6.63
C ARG A 96 -16.41 -0.44 -7.01
N LEU A 97 -15.45 0.47 -6.83
CA LEU A 97 -14.03 0.15 -6.98
C LEU A 97 -13.53 -0.73 -5.82
N SER A 98 -14.17 -0.66 -4.64
CA SER A 98 -13.81 -1.50 -3.49
C SER A 98 -14.38 -2.92 -3.51
N MET A 99 -15.28 -3.24 -4.46
CA MET A 99 -15.94 -4.57 -4.56
C MET A 99 -15.36 -5.46 -5.67
N ALA A 100 -14.23 -5.07 -6.28
CA ALA A 100 -13.45 -5.96 -7.13
C ALA A 100 -12.52 -6.82 -6.24
N ASN A 101 -13.11 -7.79 -5.54
CA ASN A 101 -12.45 -8.91 -4.88
C ASN A 101 -13.33 -10.15 -5.05
#